data_AF-A0A817SF76-F1
#
_entry.id   AF-A0A817SF76-F1
#
_cell.length_a   1.000
_cell.length_b   1.000
_cell.length_c   1.000
_cell.angle_alpha   90.00
_cell.angle_beta   90.00
_cell.angle_gamma   90.00
#
_symmetry.space_group_name_H-M   'P 1'
#
loop_
_entity.id
_entity.type
_entity.pdbx_description
1 polymer ?
#
loop_
_entity_poly.entity_id
_entity_poly.type
_entity_poly.pdbx_seq_one_letter_code
_entity_poly.pdbx_strand_id
1 'polypeptide(L)'
;MVQRWQNCRSVIPKDALISIFSNMAFYIHSRSSLGLIDELDLTHLCRLSLRRWYSQRSDGTNYNSMNIRQQTQQFMQFISEDAGIVAARTLCVYGFLHLTFQEYFVCLALVNVDHCNQVETINELVTRFMSLGSNFRLREPLNLALGWINLHWSFENFDCFCIQLQSKTNLTNKHLPMGSLLFISAVADIGCLPSESTIYSILNSLLEFEIDKTECAFRSQLLSGLDRLPIDIVINRLNHAFMKGDATLFLKLLCILY
;
A
#
# COMPACT_ATOMS: atom_id res chain seq x y z
N MET A 1 17.12 10.68 28.43
CA MET A 1 16.77 10.01 27.16
C MET A 1 17.88 10.08 26.12
N VAL A 2 18.37 11.27 25.74
CA VAL A 2 19.42 11.45 24.71
C VAL A 2 20.75 10.71 25.02
N GLN A 3 21.17 10.65 26.29
CA GLN A 3 22.39 9.92 26.70
C GLN A 3 22.28 8.38 26.59
N ARG A 4 21.08 7.80 26.74
CA ARG A 4 20.89 6.34 26.52
C ARG A 4 20.98 6.01 25.03
N TRP A 5 20.42 6.87 24.18
CA TRP A 5 20.48 6.74 22.72
C TRP A 5 21.91 6.82 22.15
N GLN A 6 22.78 7.65 22.72
CA GLN A 6 24.18 7.71 22.29
C GLN A 6 24.99 6.46 22.67
N ASN A 7 24.63 5.79 23.77
CA ASN A 7 25.32 4.60 24.26
C ASN A 7 24.73 3.29 23.73
N CYS A 8 23.46 3.27 23.34
CA CYS A 8 22.78 2.15 22.71
C CYS A 8 22.70 2.37 21.19
N ARG A 9 23.86 2.34 20.49
CA ARG A 9 23.80 2.13 19.04
C ARG A 9 23.13 0.78 18.80
N SER A 10 21.92 0.79 18.27
CA SER A 10 21.27 -0.42 17.76
C SER A 10 22.27 -1.15 16.86
N VAL A 11 22.54 -2.41 17.18
CA VAL A 11 23.36 -3.30 16.32
C VAL A 11 22.60 -3.63 15.03
N ILE A 12 21.29 -3.39 15.00
CA ILE A 12 20.42 -3.65 13.86
C ILE A 12 20.51 -2.48 12.87
N PRO A 13 20.93 -2.73 11.60
CA PRO A 13 21.00 -1.71 10.56
C PRO A 13 19.62 -1.11 10.24
N LYS A 14 19.59 0.12 9.72
CA LYS A 14 18.34 0.83 9.35
C LYS A 14 17.44 -0.02 8.44
N ASP A 15 17.97 -0.57 7.37
CA ASP A 15 17.19 -1.39 6.42
C ASP A 15 16.64 -2.67 7.06
N ALA A 16 17.34 -3.21 8.07
CA ALA A 16 16.84 -4.34 8.84
C ALA A 16 15.68 -3.91 9.75
N LEU A 17 15.75 -2.72 10.35
CA LEU A 17 14.65 -2.16 11.13
C LEU A 17 13.41 -1.93 10.28
N ILE A 18 13.56 -1.32 9.10
CA ILE A 18 12.43 -1.10 8.18
C ILE A 18 11.82 -2.46 7.81
N SER A 19 12.64 -3.46 7.47
CA SER A 19 12.14 -4.81 7.16
C SER A 19 11.34 -5.45 8.31
N ILE A 20 11.83 -5.33 9.55
CA ILE A 20 11.14 -5.85 10.74
C ILE A 20 9.80 -5.13 10.93
N PHE A 21 9.80 -3.79 10.91
CA PHE A 21 8.58 -3.01 11.10
C PHE A 21 7.57 -3.23 9.97
N SER A 22 8.01 -3.29 8.72
CA SER A 22 7.19 -3.60 7.54
C SER A 22 6.50 -4.96 7.68
N ASN A 23 7.26 -6.01 8.02
CA ASN A 23 6.69 -7.36 8.22
C ASN A 23 5.73 -7.41 9.41
N MET A 24 6.09 -6.76 10.52
CA MET A 24 5.24 -6.68 11.71
C MET A 24 3.92 -5.95 11.39
N ALA A 25 4.00 -4.78 10.77
CA ALA A 25 2.84 -3.97 10.44
C ALA A 25 1.93 -4.71 9.47
N PHE A 26 2.48 -5.30 8.41
CA PHE A 26 1.72 -6.10 7.45
C PHE A 26 1.01 -7.29 8.13
N TYR A 27 1.70 -8.01 9.01
CA TYR A 27 1.10 -9.14 9.75
C TYR A 27 -0.08 -8.67 10.62
N ILE A 28 0.15 -7.67 11.47
CA ILE A 28 -0.86 -7.14 12.39
C ILE A 28 -2.05 -6.59 11.61
N HIS A 29 -1.79 -5.80 10.59
CA HIS A 29 -2.82 -5.16 9.77
C HIS A 29 -3.67 -6.19 9.01
N SER A 30 -3.05 -7.28 8.54
CA SER A 30 -3.75 -8.31 7.78
C SER A 30 -4.51 -9.30 8.67
N ARG A 31 -4.03 -9.60 9.88
CA ARG A 31 -4.56 -10.71 10.71
C ARG A 31 -5.30 -10.29 11.98
N SER A 32 -5.05 -9.09 12.49
CA SER A 32 -5.61 -8.65 13.77
C SER A 32 -6.56 -7.49 13.59
N SER A 33 -7.87 -7.69 13.75
CA SER A 33 -8.88 -6.63 13.64
C SER A 33 -8.63 -5.49 14.63
N LEU A 34 -8.06 -5.79 15.80
CA LEU A 34 -7.75 -4.83 16.85
C LEU A 34 -6.38 -4.15 16.68
N GLY A 35 -5.58 -4.56 15.70
CA GLY A 35 -4.22 -4.02 15.53
C GLY A 35 -3.24 -4.50 16.61
N LEU A 36 -3.49 -5.67 17.18
CA LEU A 36 -2.76 -6.26 18.30
C LEU A 36 -2.07 -7.58 17.93
N ILE A 37 -0.98 -7.89 18.63
CA ILE A 37 -0.21 -9.13 18.52
C ILE A 37 0.30 -9.54 19.90
N ASP A 38 0.32 -10.83 20.21
CA ASP A 38 0.94 -11.31 21.46
C ASP A 38 2.48 -11.28 21.38
N GLU A 39 3.11 -11.29 22.55
CA GLU A 39 4.57 -11.20 22.68
C GLU A 39 5.31 -12.34 21.99
N LEU A 40 4.75 -13.55 22.01
CA LEU A 40 5.40 -14.74 21.45
C LEU A 40 5.39 -14.66 19.92
N ASP A 41 4.25 -14.34 19.33
CA ASP A 41 4.11 -14.12 17.89
C ASP A 41 4.97 -12.95 17.42
N LEU A 42 4.98 -11.84 18.17
CA LEU A 42 5.80 -10.68 17.83
C LEU A 42 7.30 -11.01 17.88
N THR A 43 7.75 -11.68 18.93
CA THR A 43 9.14 -12.13 19.06
C THR A 43 9.50 -13.10 17.92
N HIS A 44 8.59 -14.00 17.56
CA HIS A 44 8.77 -14.93 16.46
C HIS A 44 8.94 -14.21 15.12
N LEU A 45 8.06 -13.25 14.81
CA LEU A 45 8.12 -12.45 13.59
C LEU A 45 9.39 -11.61 13.48
N CYS A 46 9.82 -10.98 14.58
CA CYS A 46 11.06 -10.21 14.61
C CYS A 46 12.27 -11.11 14.31
N ARG A 47 12.31 -12.28 14.94
CA ARG A 47 13.37 -13.28 14.71
C ARG A 47 13.39 -13.78 13.27
N LEU A 48 12.23 -14.07 12.67
CA LEU A 48 12.13 -14.48 11.26
C LEU A 48 12.59 -13.36 10.31
N SER A 49 12.19 -12.11 10.59
CA SER A 49 12.54 -10.95 9.78
C SER A 49 14.05 -10.71 9.78
N LEU A 50 14.68 -10.71 10.97
CA LEU A 50 16.13 -10.60 11.11
C LEU A 50 16.87 -11.75 10.41
N ARG A 51 16.40 -13.00 10.62
CA ARG A 51 16.98 -14.17 9.95
C ARG A 51 16.95 -14.02 8.44
N ARG A 52 15.80 -13.64 7.88
CA ARG A 52 15.64 -13.46 6.43
C ARG A 52 16.54 -12.34 5.92
N TRP A 53 16.60 -11.21 6.62
CA TRP A 53 17.43 -10.07 6.25
C TRP A 53 18.91 -10.42 6.17
N TYR A 54 19.45 -11.12 7.17
CA TYR A 54 20.84 -11.60 7.15
C TYR A 54 21.09 -12.63 6.06
N SER A 55 20.19 -13.61 5.88
CA SER A 55 20.35 -14.65 4.85
C SER A 55 20.39 -14.11 3.42
N GLN A 56 19.74 -12.97 3.15
CA GLN A 56 19.70 -12.37 1.81
C GLN A 56 20.88 -11.44 1.49
N ARG A 57 21.65 -11.01 2.52
CA ARG A 57 22.73 -10.01 2.39
C ARG A 57 24.12 -10.53 2.74
N SER A 58 24.24 -11.66 3.41
CA SER A 58 25.55 -12.21 3.79
C SER A 58 26.22 -12.94 2.62
N ASP A 59 27.40 -12.47 2.22
CA ASP A 59 28.41 -13.18 1.41
C ASP A 59 29.04 -14.36 2.20
N GLY A 60 28.22 -15.27 2.75
CA GLY A 60 28.71 -16.48 3.43
C GLY A 60 29.30 -16.27 4.84
N THR A 61 29.06 -15.12 5.49
CA THR A 61 29.44 -14.92 6.89
C THR A 61 28.52 -15.66 7.86
N ASN A 62 29.16 -16.36 8.81
CA ASN A 62 28.57 -17.36 9.70
C ASN A 62 27.30 -16.89 10.43
N TYR A 63 26.18 -17.52 10.09
CA TYR A 63 24.88 -17.39 10.74
C TYR A 63 24.97 -17.86 12.20
N ASN A 64 25.07 -16.93 13.16
CA ASN A 64 25.01 -17.27 14.59
C ASN A 64 23.58 -17.06 15.13
N SER A 65 22.86 -18.16 15.34
CA SER A 65 21.51 -18.16 15.91
C SER A 65 21.43 -17.50 17.29
N MET A 66 22.52 -17.52 18.07
CA MET A 66 22.58 -16.82 19.35
C MET A 66 22.57 -15.30 19.18
N ASN A 67 23.23 -14.77 18.14
CA ASN A 67 23.27 -13.34 17.87
C ASN A 67 21.89 -12.82 17.48
N ILE A 68 21.16 -13.54 16.61
CA ILE A 68 19.79 -13.16 16.22
C ILE A 68 18.85 -13.16 17.44
N ARG A 69 18.97 -14.15 18.32
CA ARG A 69 18.15 -14.20 19.55
C ARG A 69 18.43 -12.99 20.43
N GLN A 70 19.70 -12.64 20.65
CA GLN A 70 20.09 -11.46 21.44
C GLN A 70 19.60 -10.16 20.80
N GLN A 71 19.79 -9.99 19.49
CA GLN A 71 19.30 -8.82 18.75
C GLN A 71 17.77 -8.72 18.78
N THR A 72 17.06 -9.85 18.68
CA THR A 72 15.59 -9.86 18.81
C THR A 72 15.18 -9.39 20.20
N GLN A 73 15.83 -9.85 21.26
CA GLN A 73 15.55 -9.41 22.63
C GLN A 73 15.84 -7.91 22.82
N GLN A 74 16.98 -7.43 22.29
CA GLN A 74 17.32 -6.01 22.30
C GLN A 74 16.30 -5.17 21.53
N PHE A 75 15.85 -5.65 20.37
CA PHE A 75 14.81 -4.98 19.59
C PHE A 75 13.48 -4.93 20.35
N MET A 76 13.06 -6.05 20.94
CA MET A 76 11.82 -6.13 21.73
C MET A 76 11.85 -5.16 22.91
N GLN A 77 12.98 -5.09 23.62
CA GLN A 77 13.18 -4.12 24.70
C GLN A 77 13.15 -2.68 24.19
N PHE A 78 13.82 -2.41 23.07
CA PHE A 78 13.86 -1.08 22.46
C PHE A 78 12.47 -0.59 22.05
N ILE A 79 11.67 -1.44 21.39
CA ILE A 79 10.34 -1.04 20.94
C ILE A 79 9.37 -0.86 22.11
N SER A 80 9.49 -1.65 23.18
CA SER A 80 8.58 -1.58 24.33
C SER A 80 8.91 -0.43 25.28
N GLU A 81 10.19 -0.08 25.46
CA GLU A 81 10.65 0.88 26.47
C GLU A 81 11.01 2.26 25.89
N ASP A 82 11.59 2.33 24.69
CA ASP A 82 12.35 3.51 24.25
C ASP A 82 11.89 4.14 22.91
N ALA A 83 11.27 3.37 22.01
CA ALA A 83 11.03 3.82 20.62
C ALA A 83 9.71 4.59 20.42
N GLY A 84 8.68 4.32 21.21
CA GLY A 84 7.35 4.93 21.05
C GLY A 84 6.62 4.56 19.74
N ILE A 85 7.08 3.56 18.99
CA ILE A 85 6.45 3.10 17.73
C ILE A 85 5.44 1.99 18.00
N VAL A 86 5.80 1.06 18.88
CA VAL A 86 4.99 -0.07 19.34
C VAL A 86 4.83 0.08 20.84
N ALA A 87 3.65 -0.21 21.38
CA ALA A 87 3.41 -0.15 22.80
C ALA A 87 2.71 -1.42 23.28
N ALA A 88 3.03 -1.85 24.49
CA ALA A 88 2.22 -2.82 25.21
C ALA A 88 0.83 -2.21 25.47
N ARG A 89 -0.22 -2.94 25.12
CA ARG A 89 -1.62 -2.52 25.33
C ARG A 89 -2.25 -3.25 26.51
N THR A 90 -1.88 -4.50 26.72
CA THR A 90 -2.22 -5.32 27.89
C THR A 90 -1.06 -6.26 28.22
N LEU A 91 -1.23 -7.14 29.21
CA LEU A 91 -0.25 -8.18 29.56
C LEU A 91 0.16 -8.98 28.30
N CYS A 92 1.43 -8.88 27.92
CA CYS A 92 2.04 -9.58 26.79
C CYS A 92 1.33 -9.38 25.43
N VAL A 93 0.66 -8.25 25.22
CA VAL A 93 0.03 -7.90 23.95
C VAL A 93 0.49 -6.51 23.51
N TYR A 94 0.92 -6.40 22.27
CA TYR A 94 1.55 -5.24 21.67
C TYR A 94 0.74 -4.77 20.46
N GLY A 95 0.85 -3.49 20.14
CA GLY A 95 0.34 -2.92 18.91
C GLY A 95 1.07 -1.62 18.57
N PHE A 96 0.92 -1.14 17.34
CA PHE A 96 1.47 0.18 16.99
C PHE A 96 0.83 1.26 17.86
N LEU A 97 1.62 2.25 18.25
CA LEU A 97 1.14 3.36 19.09
C LEU A 97 0.06 4.15 18.34
N HIS A 98 0.29 4.40 17.05
CA HIS A 98 -0.63 5.09 16.15
C HIS A 98 -0.86 4.27 14.87
N LEU A 99 -2.11 4.27 14.39
CA LEU A 99 -2.50 3.52 13.19
C LEU A 99 -1.72 3.98 11.95
N THR A 100 -1.46 5.28 11.81
CA THR A 100 -0.72 5.81 10.65
C THR A 100 0.71 5.26 10.55
N PHE A 101 1.39 4.96 11.66
CA PHE A 101 2.69 4.30 11.62
C PHE A 101 2.55 2.88 11.09
N GLN A 102 1.52 2.16 11.56
CA GLN A 102 1.23 0.83 11.05
C GLN A 102 0.93 0.87 9.55
N GLU A 103 0.06 1.78 9.09
CA GLU A 103 -0.31 1.91 7.67
C GLU A 103 0.88 2.30 6.79
N TYR A 104 1.75 3.19 7.29
CA TYR A 104 3.00 3.53 6.61
C TYR A 104 3.92 2.32 6.43
N PHE A 105 4.16 1.53 7.48
CA PHE A 105 4.98 0.32 7.37
C PHE A 105 4.32 -0.79 6.54
N VAL A 106 2.98 -0.88 6.53
CA VAL A 106 2.25 -1.76 5.60
C VAL A 106 2.51 -1.31 4.16
N CYS A 107 2.44 -0.01 3.88
CA CYS A 107 2.79 0.55 2.56
C CYS A 107 4.21 0.12 2.14
N LEU A 108 5.21 0.27 3.01
CA LEU A 108 6.58 -0.17 2.70
C LEU A 108 6.69 -1.68 2.43
N ALA A 109 5.92 -2.50 3.14
CA ALA A 109 5.82 -3.93 2.86
C ALA A 109 5.16 -4.21 1.50
N LEU A 110 4.15 -3.43 1.12
CA LEU A 110 3.42 -3.57 -0.15
C LEU A 110 4.27 -3.21 -1.36
N VAL A 111 5.05 -2.13 -1.29
CA VAL A 111 5.98 -1.70 -2.36
C VAL A 111 7.36 -2.36 -2.26
N ASN A 112 7.52 -3.21 -1.26
CA ASN A 112 8.69 -4.07 -1.10
C ASN A 112 10.04 -3.34 -0.99
N VAL A 113 10.06 -2.20 -0.30
CA VAL A 113 11.23 -1.30 -0.18
C VAL A 113 12.47 -1.98 0.39
N ASP A 114 12.30 -3.04 1.20
CA ASP A 114 13.39 -3.67 1.95
C ASP A 114 13.97 -4.94 1.33
N HIS A 115 13.37 -5.49 0.26
CA HIS A 115 13.90 -6.72 -0.36
C HIS A 115 15.10 -6.40 -1.25
N CYS A 116 16.27 -6.53 -0.65
CA CYS A 116 17.52 -6.44 -1.38
C CYS A 116 17.64 -7.59 -2.37
N ASN A 117 18.00 -7.19 -3.60
CA ASN A 117 18.42 -8.04 -4.71
C ASN A 117 17.33 -8.80 -5.47
N GLN A 118 16.04 -8.56 -5.21
CA GLN A 118 14.96 -9.00 -6.10
C GLN A 118 14.41 -7.79 -6.87
N VAL A 119 14.67 -7.75 -8.17
CA VAL A 119 14.00 -6.83 -9.09
C VAL A 119 12.56 -7.32 -9.22
N GLU A 120 11.67 -6.78 -8.38
CA GLU A 120 10.24 -7.05 -8.50
C GLU A 120 9.75 -6.47 -9.84
N THR A 121 9.03 -7.30 -10.59
CA THR A 121 8.43 -6.86 -11.85
C THR A 121 7.14 -6.07 -11.57
N ILE A 122 6.81 -5.11 -12.45
CA ILE A 122 5.54 -4.36 -12.39
C ILE A 122 4.35 -5.34 -12.31
N ASN A 123 4.40 -6.45 -13.04
CA ASN A 123 3.36 -7.48 -13.04
C ASN A 123 3.16 -8.15 -11.66
N GLU A 124 4.23 -8.44 -10.93
CA GLU A 124 4.14 -9.01 -9.57
C GLU A 124 3.48 -8.03 -8.61
N LEU A 125 3.88 -6.76 -8.67
CA LEU A 125 3.28 -5.71 -7.86
C LEU A 125 1.80 -5.52 -8.19
N VAL A 126 1.43 -5.46 -9.47
CA VAL A 126 0.03 -5.40 -9.90
C VAL A 126 -0.75 -6.62 -9.39
N THR A 127 -0.18 -7.82 -9.41
CA THR A 127 -0.82 -9.02 -8.86
C THR A 127 -1.10 -8.87 -7.37
N ARG A 128 -0.15 -8.31 -6.62
CA ARG A 128 -0.28 -8.05 -5.18
C ARG A 128 -1.37 -7.02 -4.90
N PHE A 129 -1.41 -5.92 -5.64
CA PHE A 129 -2.45 -4.90 -5.50
C PHE A 129 -3.84 -5.47 -5.77
N MET A 130 -3.98 -6.26 -6.84
CA MET A 130 -5.25 -6.86 -7.21
C MET A 130 -5.74 -7.92 -6.22
N SER A 131 -4.84 -8.69 -5.61
CA SER A 131 -5.22 -9.70 -4.60
C SER A 131 -5.59 -9.08 -3.26
N LEU A 132 -5.03 -7.91 -2.93
CA LEU A 132 -5.26 -7.21 -1.67
C LEU A 132 -6.34 -6.13 -1.74
N GLY A 133 -6.68 -5.64 -2.93
CA GLY A 133 -7.63 -4.54 -3.14
C GLY A 133 -9.04 -4.79 -2.61
N SER A 134 -9.45 -6.05 -2.45
CA SER A 134 -10.75 -6.40 -1.85
C SER A 134 -10.77 -6.26 -0.32
N ASN A 135 -9.62 -6.07 0.34
CA ASN A 135 -9.54 -5.91 1.78
C ASN A 135 -9.66 -4.43 2.17
N PHE A 136 -10.81 -4.04 2.70
CA PHE A 136 -11.09 -2.66 3.12
C PHE A 136 -10.08 -2.06 4.10
N ARG A 137 -9.43 -2.89 4.94
CA ARG A 137 -8.42 -2.40 5.88
C ARG A 137 -7.18 -1.90 5.14
N LEU A 138 -6.82 -2.58 4.07
CA LEU A 138 -5.67 -2.23 3.24
C LEU A 138 -5.94 -1.05 2.31
N ARG A 139 -7.13 -0.44 2.32
CA ARG A 139 -7.44 0.71 1.47
C ARG A 139 -6.43 1.84 1.64
N GLU A 140 -6.20 2.29 2.89
CA GLU A 140 -5.27 3.39 3.16
C GLU A 140 -3.81 2.98 2.87
N PRO A 141 -3.30 1.82 3.32
CA PRO A 141 -1.98 1.36 2.91
C PRO A 141 -1.78 1.22 1.39
N LEU A 142 -2.80 0.80 0.64
CA LEU A 142 -2.74 0.70 -0.82
C LEU A 142 -2.71 2.09 -1.48
N ASN A 143 -3.51 3.05 -0.98
CA ASN A 143 -3.44 4.44 -1.43
C ASN A 143 -2.05 5.04 -1.18
N LEU A 144 -1.52 4.88 0.03
CA LEU A 144 -0.16 5.30 0.38
C LEU A 144 0.89 4.63 -0.51
N ALA A 145 0.72 3.34 -0.81
CA ALA A 145 1.62 2.62 -1.71
C ALA A 145 1.55 3.15 -3.14
N LEU A 146 0.38 3.51 -3.66
CA LEU A 146 0.24 4.17 -4.97
C LEU A 146 0.95 5.53 -5.00
N GLY A 147 0.74 6.35 -3.97
CA GLY A 147 1.45 7.62 -3.82
C GLY A 147 2.96 7.44 -3.74
N TRP A 148 3.42 6.43 -3.00
CA TRP A 148 4.85 6.09 -2.91
C TRP A 148 5.43 5.68 -4.27
N ILE A 149 4.74 4.81 -5.01
CA ILE A 149 5.15 4.38 -6.36
C ILE A 149 5.25 5.60 -7.28
N ASN A 150 4.23 6.45 -7.28
CA ASN A 150 4.21 7.66 -8.11
C ASN A 150 5.36 8.61 -7.80
N LEU A 151 5.71 8.76 -6.52
CA LEU A 151 6.79 9.63 -6.08
C LEU A 151 8.18 9.11 -6.46
N HIS A 152 8.36 7.78 -6.51
CA HIS A 152 9.70 7.17 -6.66
C HIS A 152 9.97 6.58 -8.04
N TRP A 153 8.95 6.29 -8.84
CA TRP A 153 9.12 5.72 -10.18
C TRP A 153 9.17 6.79 -11.26
N SER A 154 9.74 6.45 -12.42
CA SER A 154 9.61 7.31 -13.60
C SER A 154 8.16 7.35 -14.10
N PHE A 155 7.82 8.39 -14.84
CA PHE A 155 6.51 8.55 -15.45
C PHE A 155 6.12 7.32 -16.30
N GLU A 156 7.05 6.80 -17.10
CA GLU A 156 6.80 5.66 -18.00
C GLU A 156 6.49 4.38 -17.22
N ASN A 157 7.22 4.13 -16.12
CA ASN A 157 6.99 2.95 -15.28
C ASN A 157 5.67 3.05 -14.53
N PHE A 158 5.33 4.25 -14.05
CA PHE A 158 4.05 4.49 -13.37
C PHE A 158 2.86 4.36 -14.34
N ASP A 159 2.95 4.94 -15.54
CA ASP A 159 1.91 4.81 -16.57
C ASP A 159 1.72 3.34 -16.98
N CYS A 160 2.83 2.62 -17.20
CA CYS A 160 2.82 1.18 -17.48
C CYS A 160 2.16 0.37 -16.35
N PHE A 161 2.44 0.70 -15.09
CA PHE A 161 1.78 0.11 -13.93
C PHE A 161 0.27 0.36 -13.95
N CYS A 162 -0.18 1.59 -14.20
CA CYS A 162 -1.60 1.92 -14.28
C CYS A 162 -2.32 1.17 -15.42
N ILE A 163 -1.66 1.02 -16.58
CA ILE A 163 -2.18 0.23 -17.72
C ILE A 163 -2.32 -1.25 -17.34
N GLN A 164 -1.31 -1.83 -16.71
CA GLN A 164 -1.33 -3.22 -16.26
C GLN A 164 -2.37 -3.45 -15.16
N LEU A 165 -2.52 -2.49 -14.23
CA LEU A 165 -3.50 -2.54 -13.15
C LEU A 165 -4.93 -2.59 -13.68
N GLN A 166 -5.23 -1.85 -14.74
CA GLN A 166 -6.55 -1.87 -15.40
C GLN A 166 -6.81 -3.16 -16.18
N SER A 167 -5.83 -3.61 -16.96
CA SER A 167 -5.98 -4.77 -17.83
C SER A 167 -6.13 -6.09 -17.05
N LYS A 168 -5.70 -6.11 -15.79
CA LYS A 168 -5.80 -7.29 -14.94
C LYS A 168 -7.20 -7.42 -14.37
N THR A 169 -7.87 -8.52 -14.70
CA THR A 169 -9.17 -8.87 -14.10
C THR A 169 -8.97 -9.37 -12.67
N ASN A 170 -9.82 -8.90 -11.75
CA ASN A 170 -9.83 -9.41 -10.39
C ASN A 170 -10.38 -10.85 -10.40
N LEU A 171 -9.62 -11.80 -9.84
CA LEU A 171 -10.02 -13.20 -9.76
C LEU A 171 -11.28 -13.42 -8.91
N THR A 172 -11.52 -12.53 -7.93
CA THR A 172 -12.62 -12.64 -6.96
C THR A 172 -13.92 -12.01 -7.43
N ASN A 173 -13.85 -10.96 -8.25
CA ASN A 173 -15.02 -10.29 -8.81
C ASN A 173 -14.69 -9.77 -10.21
N LYS A 174 -15.05 -10.57 -11.23
CA LYS A 174 -14.78 -10.25 -12.64
C LYS A 174 -15.52 -9.01 -13.14
N HIS A 175 -16.57 -8.60 -12.44
CA HIS A 175 -17.40 -7.48 -12.87
C HIS A 175 -16.92 -6.16 -12.27
N LEU A 176 -16.24 -6.18 -11.12
CA LEU A 176 -15.77 -4.96 -10.48
C LEU A 176 -14.45 -4.49 -11.11
N PRO A 177 -14.38 -3.26 -11.67
CA PRO A 177 -13.16 -2.70 -12.23
C PRO A 177 -12.18 -2.28 -11.12
N MET A 178 -11.63 -3.25 -10.40
CA MET A 178 -10.84 -3.04 -9.18
C MET A 178 -9.62 -2.15 -9.42
N GLY A 179 -8.90 -2.34 -10.53
CA GLY A 179 -7.74 -1.51 -10.84
C GLY A 179 -8.10 -0.03 -10.99
N SER A 180 -9.22 0.24 -11.69
CA SER A 180 -9.75 1.59 -11.87
C SER A 180 -10.24 2.19 -10.54
N LEU A 181 -10.82 1.36 -9.67
CA LEU A 181 -11.27 1.77 -8.32
C LEU A 181 -10.12 2.11 -7.37
N LEU A 182 -9.04 1.32 -7.40
CA LEU A 182 -7.82 1.59 -6.62
C LEU A 182 -7.16 2.88 -7.08
N PHE A 183 -7.13 3.14 -8.39
CA PHE A 183 -6.60 4.38 -8.91
C PHE A 183 -7.43 5.59 -8.46
N ILE A 184 -8.75 5.55 -8.67
CA ILE A 184 -9.62 6.71 -8.39
C ILE A 184 -9.67 7.02 -6.88
N SER A 185 -9.49 6.01 -6.01
CA SER A 185 -9.40 6.23 -4.56
C SER A 185 -8.12 6.90 -4.10
N ALA A 186 -7.02 6.71 -4.83
CA ALA A 186 -5.71 7.23 -4.49
C ALA A 186 -5.34 8.49 -5.28
N VAL A 187 -6.18 8.94 -6.22
CA VAL A 187 -5.87 10.06 -7.12
C VAL A 187 -5.44 11.35 -6.40
N ALA A 188 -5.91 11.54 -5.17
CA ALA A 188 -5.54 12.66 -4.31
C ALA A 188 -4.09 12.63 -3.82
N ASP A 189 -3.59 11.40 -3.64
CA ASP A 189 -2.31 11.10 -3.01
C ASP A 189 -1.21 10.91 -4.06
N ILE A 190 -1.58 11.03 -5.35
CA ILE A 190 -0.70 10.91 -6.51
C ILE A 190 -0.28 12.32 -6.93
N GLY A 191 1.03 12.58 -7.00
CA GLY A 191 1.58 13.88 -7.40
C GLY A 191 1.57 14.13 -8.92
N CYS A 192 1.78 13.07 -9.71
CA CYS A 192 1.80 13.13 -11.18
C CYS A 192 0.82 12.12 -11.77
N LEU A 193 -0.17 12.59 -12.53
CA LEU A 193 -1.13 11.70 -13.17
C LEU A 193 -0.48 10.88 -14.31
N PRO A 194 -1.00 9.68 -14.62
CA PRO A 194 -0.59 8.90 -15.78
C PRO A 194 -1.03 9.59 -17.08
N SER A 195 -0.73 8.99 -18.23
CA SER A 195 -1.10 9.58 -19.53
C SER A 195 -2.62 9.78 -19.66
N GLU A 196 -3.06 10.80 -20.39
CA GLU A 196 -4.50 11.06 -20.58
C GLU A 196 -5.25 9.85 -21.14
N SER A 197 -4.62 9.08 -22.04
CA SER A 197 -5.17 7.83 -22.54
C SER A 197 -5.44 6.81 -21.43
N THR A 198 -4.51 6.67 -20.49
CA THR A 198 -4.65 5.80 -19.32
C THR A 198 -5.77 6.27 -18.41
N ILE A 199 -5.86 7.58 -18.14
CA ILE A 199 -6.94 8.17 -17.33
C ILE A 199 -8.31 7.95 -17.99
N TYR A 200 -8.42 8.20 -19.29
CA TYR A 200 -9.68 8.00 -20.01
C TYR A 200 -10.10 6.53 -20.02
N SER A 201 -9.15 5.59 -20.13
CA SER A 201 -9.42 4.16 -20.00
C SER A 201 -9.98 3.79 -18.62
N ILE A 202 -9.38 4.33 -17.55
CA ILE A 202 -9.86 4.17 -16.15
C ILE A 202 -11.28 4.67 -16.01
N LEU A 203 -11.54 5.89 -16.47
CA LEU A 203 -12.85 6.52 -16.38
C LEU A 203 -13.91 5.72 -17.16
N ASN A 204 -13.60 5.28 -18.38
CA ASN A 204 -14.53 4.46 -19.15
C ASN A 204 -14.84 3.15 -18.43
N SER A 205 -13.82 2.47 -17.90
CA SER A 205 -14.00 1.24 -17.14
C SER A 205 -14.92 1.42 -15.92
N LEU A 206 -14.85 2.57 -15.24
CA LEU A 206 -15.74 2.90 -14.12
C LEU A 206 -17.17 3.25 -14.56
N LEU A 207 -17.33 3.91 -15.72
CA LEU A 207 -18.63 4.35 -16.25
C LEU A 207 -19.38 3.23 -16.98
N GLU A 208 -18.65 2.30 -17.61
CA GLU A 208 -19.17 1.08 -18.23
C GLU A 208 -19.67 0.08 -17.20
N PHE A 209 -19.11 0.11 -15.98
CA PHE A 209 -19.64 -0.64 -14.85
C PHE A 209 -21.04 -0.12 -14.50
N GLU A 210 -22.07 -0.83 -14.97
CA GLU A 210 -23.46 -0.45 -14.78
C GLU A 210 -23.82 -0.43 -13.30
N ILE A 211 -24.27 0.75 -12.85
CA ILE A 211 -24.81 1.07 -11.53
C ILE A 211 -26.23 0.47 -11.41
N ASP A 212 -26.47 -0.74 -11.91
CA ASP A 212 -27.85 -1.24 -11.92
C ASP A 212 -28.27 -1.74 -10.53
N LYS A 213 -27.33 -1.98 -9.60
CA LYS A 213 -27.62 -2.40 -8.19
C LYS A 213 -26.61 -2.01 -7.10
N THR A 214 -25.69 -1.06 -7.28
CA THR A 214 -24.55 -0.87 -6.35
C THR A 214 -24.52 0.47 -5.62
N GLU A 215 -24.87 0.39 -4.33
CA GLU A 215 -24.44 1.16 -3.15
C GLU A 215 -23.96 2.62 -3.32
N CYS A 216 -24.59 3.54 -2.57
CA CYS A 216 -24.20 4.95 -2.41
C CYS A 216 -22.68 5.15 -2.16
N ALA A 217 -22.02 4.18 -1.54
CA ALA A 217 -20.58 4.19 -1.29
C ALA A 217 -19.74 4.27 -2.58
N PHE A 218 -20.06 3.48 -3.61
CA PHE A 218 -19.34 3.50 -4.89
C PHE A 218 -19.48 4.86 -5.58
N ARG A 219 -20.71 5.40 -5.64
CA ARG A 219 -20.97 6.72 -6.21
C ARG A 219 -20.19 7.81 -5.48
N SER A 220 -20.17 7.78 -4.15
CA SER A 220 -19.44 8.76 -3.34
C SER A 220 -17.92 8.72 -3.57
N GLN A 221 -17.36 7.52 -3.76
CA GLN A 221 -15.94 7.34 -4.04
C GLN A 221 -15.58 7.80 -5.45
N LEU A 222 -16.44 7.53 -6.43
CA LEU A 222 -16.27 7.99 -7.80
C LEU A 222 -16.32 9.52 -7.86
N LEU A 223 -17.32 10.15 -7.24
CA LEU A 223 -17.44 11.61 -7.13
C LEU A 223 -16.20 12.22 -6.50
N SER A 224 -15.81 11.72 -5.33
CA SER A 224 -14.64 12.23 -4.62
C SER A 224 -13.35 12.12 -5.43
N GLY A 225 -13.20 11.10 -6.27
CA GLY A 225 -12.01 10.97 -7.12
C GLY A 225 -12.09 11.83 -8.38
N LEU A 226 -13.27 12.02 -8.96
CA LEU A 226 -13.47 12.93 -10.09
C LEU A 226 -13.21 14.39 -9.70
N ASP A 227 -13.67 14.82 -8.52
CA ASP A 227 -13.42 16.17 -7.98
C ASP A 227 -11.93 16.47 -7.80
N ARG A 228 -11.10 15.42 -7.69
CA ARG A 228 -9.66 15.51 -7.48
C ARG A 228 -8.86 15.43 -8.78
N LEU A 229 -9.50 15.14 -9.91
CA LEU A 229 -8.87 15.23 -11.22
C LEU A 229 -8.84 16.69 -11.70
N PRO A 230 -7.78 17.10 -12.43
CA PRO A 230 -7.76 18.39 -13.10
C PRO A 230 -8.99 18.58 -13.99
N ILE A 231 -9.64 19.73 -13.83
CA ILE A 231 -10.90 20.02 -14.52
C ILE A 231 -10.76 19.95 -16.05
N ASP A 232 -9.58 20.32 -16.57
CA ASP A 232 -9.28 20.24 -18.00
C ASP A 232 -9.37 18.82 -18.54
N ILE A 233 -8.93 17.81 -17.77
CA ILE A 233 -9.00 16.40 -18.17
C ILE A 233 -10.45 15.94 -18.22
N VAL A 234 -11.26 16.34 -17.24
CA VAL A 234 -12.69 16.00 -17.18
C VAL A 234 -13.45 16.67 -18.34
N ILE A 235 -13.21 17.96 -18.58
CA ILE A 235 -13.82 18.73 -19.68
C ILE A 235 -13.39 18.17 -21.04
N ASN A 236 -12.10 17.89 -21.24
CA ASN A 236 -11.60 17.30 -22.49
C ASN A 236 -12.26 15.95 -22.76
N ARG A 237 -12.49 15.13 -21.72
CA ARG A 237 -13.21 13.86 -21.88
C ARG A 237 -14.68 14.06 -22.24
N LEU A 238 -15.37 14.99 -21.57
CA LEU A 238 -16.76 15.35 -21.87
C LEU A 238 -16.91 15.81 -23.32
N ASN A 239 -16.04 16.72 -23.77
CA ASN A 239 -16.05 17.23 -25.14
C ASN A 239 -15.78 16.12 -26.15
N HIS A 240 -14.82 15.24 -25.89
CA HIS A 240 -14.53 14.11 -26.76
C HIS A 240 -15.70 13.10 -26.81
N ALA A 241 -16.38 12.84 -25.69
CA ALA A 241 -17.57 11.99 -25.65
C ALA A 241 -18.73 12.57 -26.47
N PHE A 242 -18.97 13.88 -26.32
CA PHE A 242 -19.95 14.63 -27.09
C PHE A 242 -19.65 14.56 -28.60
N MET A 243 -18.40 14.81 -29.00
CA MET A 243 -17.99 14.80 -30.41
C MET A 243 -18.05 13.40 -31.04
N LYS A 244 -17.86 12.33 -30.26
CA LYS A 244 -18.01 10.94 -30.74
C LYS A 244 -19.46 10.45 -30.76
N GLY A 245 -20.42 11.25 -30.30
CA GLY A 245 -21.84 10.86 -30.26
C GLY A 245 -22.16 9.79 -29.21
N ASP A 246 -21.29 9.60 -28.20
CA ASP A 246 -21.53 8.66 -27.11
C ASP A 246 -22.44 9.32 -26.05
N ALA A 247 -23.73 9.40 -26.38
CA ALA A 247 -24.74 10.05 -25.55
C ALA A 247 -24.84 9.42 -24.16
N THR A 248 -24.59 8.12 -24.04
CA THR A 248 -24.65 7.38 -22.78
C THR A 248 -23.52 7.79 -21.83
N LEU A 249 -22.28 7.85 -22.32
CA LEU A 249 -21.14 8.30 -21.53
C LEU A 249 -21.26 9.78 -21.14
N PHE A 250 -21.71 10.61 -22.08
CA PHE A 250 -21.95 12.03 -21.85
C PHE A 250 -23.00 12.27 -20.75
N LEU A 251 -24.14 11.59 -20.81
CA LEU A 251 -25.18 11.68 -19.78
C LEU A 251 -24.69 11.15 -18.43
N LYS A 252 -23.96 10.04 -18.39
CA LYS A 252 -23.39 9.49 -17.15
C LYS A 252 -22.44 10.47 -16.48
N LEU A 253 -21.53 11.08 -17.23
CA LEU A 253 -20.61 12.10 -16.70
C LEU A 253 -21.36 13.35 -16.23
N LEU A 254 -22.38 13.80 -16.97
CA LEU A 254 -23.17 14.98 -16.62
C LEU A 254 -24.00 14.76 -15.34
N CYS A 255 -24.60 13.58 -15.15
CA CYS A 255 -25.31 13.18 -13.92
C CYS A 255 -24.42 12.97 -12.69
N ILE A 256 -23.11 12.88 -12.89
CA ILE A 256 -22.13 12.79 -11.81
C ILE A 256 -21.67 14.20 -11.42
N LEU A 257 -21.58 15.13 -12.37
CA LEU A 257 -21.12 16.51 -12.13
C LEU A 257 -22.23 17.48 -11.67
N TYR A 258 -23.51 17.14 -11.89
CA TYR A 258 -24.70 17.94 -11.53
C TYR A 258 -25.74 17.09 -10.80
#